data_AF-A0A928ZC49-F1
#
_entry.id   AF-A0A928ZC49-F1
#
_cell.length_a   1.000
_cell.length_b   1.000
_cell.length_c   1.000
_cell.angle_alpha   90.00
_cell.angle_beta   90.00
_cell.angle_gamma   90.00
#
_symmetry.space_group_name_H-M   'P 1'
#
loop_
_entity.id
_entity.type
_entity.pdbx_description
1 polymer ?
#
loop_
_entity_poly.entity_id
_entity_poly.type
_entity_poly.pdbx_seq_one_letter_code
_entity_poly.pdbx_strand_id
1 'polypeptide(L)' 'MRYAVIIEQGEHSYGAYVPDLPGCIAVGDTPEEVRILIQEAIEFHLESLREDGESIPQPNSSIEYIEAKISA' A
#
# COMPACT_ATOMS: atom_id res chain seq x y z
N MET A 1 0.95 -0.98 -14.00
CA MET A 1 0.44 -2.06 -13.11
C MET A 1 -0.38 -1.38 -12.01
N ARG A 2 -1.32 -2.08 -11.36
CA ARG A 2 -2.14 -1.50 -10.29
C ARG A 2 -2.04 -2.40 -9.06
N TYR A 3 -1.55 -1.86 -7.96
CA TYR A 3 -1.44 -2.57 -6.68
C TYR A 3 -2.56 -2.14 -5.74
N ALA A 4 -3.01 -3.08 -4.90
CA ALA A 4 -3.88 -2.75 -3.77
C ALA A 4 -3.06 -2.01 -2.71
N VAL A 5 -3.62 -0.94 -2.15
CA VAL A 5 -3.01 -0.19 -1.03
C VAL A 5 -4.02 -0.17 0.09
N ILE A 6 -3.58 -0.51 1.29
CA ILE A 6 -4.36 -0.37 2.51
C ILE A 6 -3.89 0.91 3.19
N ILE A 7 -4.84 1.80 3.51
CA ILE A 7 -4.59 3.05 4.24
C ILE A 7 -5.32 2.96 5.57
N GLU A 8 -4.59 3.13 6.66
CA GLU A 8 -5.10 3.06 8.03
C GLU A 8 -4.91 4.41 8.73
N GLN A 9 -5.93 4.85 9.45
CA GLN A 9 -5.85 6.02 10.31
C GLN A 9 -5.27 5.62 11.66
N GLY A 10 -4.13 6.22 12.03
CA GLY A 10 -3.57 6.17 13.38
C GLY A 10 -4.10 7.31 14.26
N GLU A 11 -3.50 7.48 15.44
CA GLU A 11 -3.94 8.50 16.41
C GLU A 11 -3.70 9.94 15.89
N HIS A 12 -2.61 10.15 15.14
CA HIS A 12 -2.17 11.47 14.68
C HIS A 12 -1.78 11.51 13.20
N SER A 13 -1.77 10.37 12.51
CA SER A 13 -1.26 10.24 11.14
C SER A 13 -1.99 9.12 10.40
N TYR A 14 -1.65 8.95 9.14
CA TYR A 14 -2.11 7.84 8.31
C TYR A 14 -0.93 6.97 7.92
N GLY A 15 -1.10 5.65 8.02
CA GLY A 15 -0.17 4.66 7.51
C GLY A 15 -0.70 4.04 6.23
N ALA A 16 0.18 3.71 5.29
CA ALA A 16 -0.17 2.94 4.10
C ALA A 16 0.82 1.81 3.85
N TYR A 17 0.33 0.69 3.34
CA TYR A 17 1.15 -0.43 2.89
C TYR A 17 0.55 -1.17 1.69
N VAL A 18 1.39 -1.89 0.98
CA VAL A 18 1.04 -2.64 -0.23
C VAL A 18 1.17 -4.14 0.06
N PRO A 19 0.06 -4.91 0.15
CA PRO A 19 0.14 -6.34 0.46
C PRO A 19 1.01 -7.14 -0.52
N ASP A 20 0.98 -6.77 -1.81
CA ASP A 20 1.72 -7.44 -2.88
C ASP A 20 3.19 -7.01 -2.96
N LEU A 21 3.61 -5.96 -2.24
CA LEU A 21 4.99 -5.45 -2.17
C LEU A 21 5.43 -5.32 -0.71
N PRO A 22 5.75 -6.44 -0.02
CA PRO A 22 6.16 -6.41 1.37
C PRO A 22 7.34 -5.46 1.60
N GLY A 23 7.21 -4.56 2.58
CA GLY A 23 8.21 -3.53 2.88
C GLY A 23 7.96 -2.18 2.18
N CYS A 24 7.05 -2.12 1.22
CA CYS A 24 6.59 -0.86 0.64
C CYS A 24 5.54 -0.24 1.57
N ILE A 25 5.96 0.76 2.35
CA ILE A 25 5.15 1.44 3.36
C ILE A 25 5.33 2.96 3.27
N ALA A 26 4.34 3.72 3.74
CA ALA A 26 4.41 5.16 3.87
C ALA A 26 3.63 5.65 5.09
N VAL A 27 4.00 6.83 5.60
CA VAL A 27 3.29 7.54 6.67
C VAL A 27 3.14 9.00 6.26
N GLY A 28 1.95 9.56 6.41
CA GLY A 28 1.66 10.97 6.14
C GLY A 28 0.67 11.55 7.15
N ASP A 29 0.61 12.87 7.25
CA ASP A 29 -0.28 13.58 8.19
C ASP A 29 -1.73 13.61 7.67
N THR A 30 -1.93 13.42 6.36
CA THR A 30 -3.26 13.43 5.71
C THR A 30 -3.48 12.19 4.84
N PRO A 31 -4.74 11.81 4.56
CA PRO A 31 -5.06 10.74 3.60
C PRO A 31 -4.48 11.00 2.21
N GLU A 32 -4.49 12.26 1.77
CA GLU A 32 -3.97 12.68 0.47
C GLU A 32 -2.44 12.56 0.43
N GLU A 33 -1.76 12.99 1.48
CA GLU A 33 -0.30 12.90 1.59
C GLU A 33 0.16 11.45 1.60
N VAL A 34 -0.40 10.61 2.46
CA VAL A 34 0.01 9.19 2.53
C VAL A 34 -0.23 8.47 1.21
N ARG A 35 -1.28 8.84 0.46
CA ARG A 35 -1.57 8.31 -0.87
C ARG A 35 -0.51 8.70 -1.91
N ILE A 36 0.01 9.92 -1.84
CA ILE A 36 1.11 10.37 -2.71
C ILE A 36 2.39 9.62 -2.35
N LEU A 37 2.74 9.60 -1.06
CA LEU A 37 3.97 8.98 -0.58
C LEU A 37 4.03 7.48 -0.87
N ILE A 38 2.92 6.75 -0.69
CA ILE A 38 2.90 5.30 -1.01
C ILE A 38 2.98 5.06 -2.52
N GLN A 39 2.45 5.96 -3.35
CA GLN A 39 2.61 5.85 -4.80
C GLN A 39 4.09 6.02 -5.19
N GLU A 40 4.78 7.02 -4.64
CA GLU A 40 6.21 7.22 -4.86
C GLU A 40 7.04 6.03 -4.35
N ALA A 41 6.70 5.47 -3.19
CA ALA A 41 7.38 4.31 -2.63
C ALA A 41 7.22 3.05 -3.52
N ILE A 42 6.04 2.85 -4.13
CA ILE A 42 5.82 1.78 -5.11
C ILE A 42 6.72 1.99 -6.32
N GLU A 43 6.68 3.19 -6.92
CA GLU A 43 7.44 3.51 -8.12
C GLU A 43 8.95 3.31 -7.88
N PHE A 44 9.46 3.81 -6.75
CA PHE A 44 10.85 3.64 -6.35
C PHE A 44 11.25 2.17 -6.14
N HIS A 45 10.41 1.38 -5.46
CA HIS A 45 10.70 -0.03 -5.22
C HIS A 45 10.74 -0.85 -6.52
N LEU A 46 9.82 -0.59 -7.46
CA LEU A 46 9.79 -1.26 -8.76
C LEU A 46 11.00 -0.89 -9.63
N GLU A 47 11.47 0.36 -9.54
CA GLU A 47 12.68 0.80 -10.21
C GLU A 47 13.91 0.07 -9.67
N SER A 48 14.06 -0.06 -8.35
CA SER A 48 15.14 -0.83 -7.71
C SER A 48 15.14 -2.28 -8.19
N LEU A 49 14.00 -2.98 -8.16
CA LEU A 49 13.92 -4.38 -8.64
C LEU A 49 14.36 -4.50 -10.10
N ARG A 50 13.97 -3.55 -10.95
CA ARG A 50 14.37 -3.52 -12.36
C ARG A 50 15.88 -3.32 -12.52
N GLU A 51 16.49 -2.43 -11.73
CA GLU A 51 17.93 -2.15 -11.75
C GLU A 51 18.76 -3.34 -11.25
N ASP A 52 18.26 -4.04 -10.25
CA ASP A 52 18.88 -5.24 -9.69
C ASP A 52 18.68 -6.50 -10.56
N GLY A 53 17.89 -6.40 -11.64
CA GLY A 53 17.57 -7.50 -12.54
C GLY A 53 16.60 -8.53 -11.92
N GLU A 54 15.91 -8.14 -10.85
CA GLU A 54 14.91 -8.95 -10.17
C GLU A 54 13.56 -8.93 -10.91
N SER A 55 12.77 -9.97 -10.70
CA SER A 55 11.42 -10.03 -11.29
C SER A 55 10.48 -9.09 -10.56
N ILE A 56 9.78 -8.23 -11.30
CA ILE A 56 8.69 -7.42 -10.75
C ILE A 56 7.50 -8.33 -10.38
N PRO A 57 7.08 -8.36 -9.11
CA PRO A 57 5.93 -9.15 -8.68
C PRO A 57 4.64 -8.64 -9.35
N GLN A 58 3.79 -9.56 -9.79
CA GLN A 58 2.49 -9.20 -10.35
C GLN A 58 1.48 -8.93 -9.23
N PRO A 59 0.65 -7.88 -9.33
CA PRO A 59 -0.42 -7.65 -8.37
C PRO A 59 -1.37 -8.84 -8.36
N ASN A 60 -1.65 -9.38 -7.18
CA ASN A 60 -2.55 -10.54 -7.01
C ASN A 60 -3.58 -10.36 -5.88
N SER A 61 -3.52 -9.23 -5.17
CA SER A 61 -4.48 -8.89 -4.12
C SER A 61 -5.87 -8.59 -4.70
N SER A 62 -6.89 -9.14 -4.04
CA SER A 62 -8.30 -8.75 -4.22
C SER A 62 -8.76 -7.97 -3.00
N ILE A 63 -9.54 -6.92 -3.22
CA ILE A 63 -10.07 -6.07 -2.16
C ILE A 63 -11.55 -6.40 -2.03
N GLU A 64 -11.94 -6.95 -0.88
CA GLU A 64 -13.31 -7.29 -0.53
C GLU A 64 -13.69 -6.58 0.78
N TYR A 65 -14.90 -6.01 0.83
CA TYR A 65 -15.46 -5.45 2.05
C TYR A 65 -16.57 -6.37 2.54
N ILE A 66 -16.41 -6.93 3.74
CA ILE A 66 -17.37 -7.86 4.33
C ILE A 66 -18.10 -7.19 5.49
N GLU A 67 -19.43 -7.24 5.49
CA GLU A 67 -20.25 -6.73 6.59
C GLU A 67 -20.12 -7.64 7.83
N ALA A 68 -19.73 -7.06 8.97
CA ALA A 68 -19.79 -7.74 10.26
C ALA A 68 -21.12 -7.43 10.96
N LYS A 69 -21.84 -8.48 11.38
CA LYS A 69 -23.03 -8.32 12.24
C LYS A 69 -22.63 -8.52 13.70
N ILE A 70 -22.91 -7.53 14.54
CA ILE A 70 -22.73 -7.65 15.99
C ILE A 70 -24.11 -7.89 16.59
N SER A 71 -24.30 -9.05 17.22
CA SER A 71 -25.46 -9.30 18.08
C SER A 71 -25.24 -8.61 19.43
N ALA A 72 -26.21 -7.80 19.85
CA ALA A 72 -26.26 -7.22 21.19
C ALA A 72 -26.49 -8.29 22.27
#